data_AF-A0A0B1RTK5-F1
#
_entry.id   AF-A0A0B1RTK5-F1
#
_cell.length_a   1.000
_cell.length_b   1.000
_cell.length_c   1.000
_cell.angle_alpha   90.00
_cell.angle_beta   90.00
_cell.angle_gamma   90.00
#
_symmetry.space_group_name_H-M   'P 1'
#
loop_
_entity.id
_entity.type
_entity.pdbx_description
1 polymer ?
#
loop_
_entity_poly.entity_id
_entity_poly.type
_entity_poly.pdbx_seq_one_letter_code
_entity_poly.pdbx_strand_id
1 'polypeptide(L)' 'MRTAGYSNSDLVALCKEAAMVPVRSIDKKKLATTDESKLRDLRASDFDKALEVIKPSTNTRNLQALADFARRAGQGG' A
#
# COMPACT_ATOMS: atom_id res chain seq x y z
N MET A 1 -14.42 -0.64 -4.75
CA MET A 1 -12.96 -0.84 -4.97
C MET A 1 -12.22 -0.48 -3.69
N ARG A 2 -11.33 -1.36 -3.18
CA ARG A 2 -10.63 -1.15 -1.89
C ARG A 2 -9.37 -0.26 -1.99
N THR A 3 -8.86 -0.03 -3.20
CA THR A 3 -7.64 0.75 -3.49
C THR A 3 -7.90 2.00 -4.32
N ALA A 4 -9.15 2.48 -4.37
CA ALA A 4 -9.46 3.73 -5.05
C ALA A 4 -8.70 4.90 -4.40
N GLY A 5 -8.07 5.75 -5.22
CA GLY A 5 -7.29 6.89 -4.76
C GLY A 5 -5.85 6.58 -4.34
N TYR A 6 -5.39 5.32 -4.45
CA TYR A 6 -3.99 4.97 -4.23
C TYR A 6 -3.14 5.39 -5.43
N SER A 7 -1.99 5.99 -5.15
CA SER A 7 -0.93 6.17 -6.13
C SER A 7 -0.13 4.87 -6.32
N ASN A 8 0.73 4.81 -7.35
CA ASN A 8 1.62 3.67 -7.56
C ASN A 8 2.52 3.41 -6.34
N SER A 9 3.01 4.47 -5.68
CA SER A 9 3.83 4.36 -4.47
C SER A 9 3.03 3.77 -3.31
N ASP A 10 1.76 4.14 -3.17
CA ASP A 10 0.88 3.57 -2.13
C ASP A 10 0.64 2.09 -2.38
N LEU A 11 0.46 1.67 -3.64
CA LEU A 11 0.30 0.26 -3.99
C LEU A 11 1.57 -0.55 -3.71
N VAL A 12 2.75 0.00 -3.99
CA VAL A 12 4.03 -0.64 -3.64
C VAL A 12 4.17 -0.78 -2.12
N ALA A 13 3.83 0.27 -1.37
CA ALA A 13 3.84 0.23 0.09
C ALA A 13 2.84 -0.80 0.63
N LEU A 14 1.64 -0.88 0.04
CA LEU A 14 0.62 -1.85 0.38
C LEU A 14 1.10 -3.30 0.17
N CYS A 15 1.73 -3.59 -0.97
CA CYS A 15 2.29 -4.92 -1.24
C CYS A 15 3.41 -5.29 -0.26
N LYS A 16 4.31 -4.35 0.04
CA LYS A 16 5.37 -4.56 1.04
C LYS A 16 4.79 -4.84 2.43
N GLU A 17 3.77 -4.09 2.81
CA GLU A 17 3.12 -4.27 4.11
C GLU A 17 2.40 -5.62 4.19
N ALA A 18 1.67 -6.02 3.14
CA ALA A 18 1.02 -7.32 3.07
C ALA A 18 2.03 -8.48 3.17
N ALA A 19 3.18 -8.38 2.48
CA ALA A 19 4.24 -9.38 2.53
C ALA A 19 4.85 -9.55 3.93
N MET A 20 4.79 -8.53 4.78
CA MET A 20 5.28 -8.59 6.16
C MET A 20 4.26 -9.16 7.15
N VAL A 21 2.98 -9.26 6.79
CA VAL A 21 1.95 -9.83 7.67
C VAL A 21 2.23 -11.31 8.03
N PRO A 22 2.59 -12.21 7.09
CA PRO A 22 3.03 -13.56 7.43
C PRO A 22 4.26 -13.58 8.34
N VAL A 23 5.27 -12.74 8.07
CA VAL A 23 6.50 -12.65 8.88
C VAL A 23 6.17 -12.28 10.33
N ARG A 24 5.29 -11.29 10.54
CA ARG A 24 4.87 -10.84 11.87
C ARG A 24 4.00 -11.84 12.63
N SER A 25 3.48 -12.87 11.96
CA SER A 25 2.71 -13.94 12.61
C SER A 25 3.58 -15.02 13.26
N ILE A 26 4.89 -15.01 12.99
CA ILE A 26 5.86 -15.88 13.64
C ILE A 26 6.16 -15.36 15.04
N ASP A 27 6.26 -16.26 16.02
CA ASP A 27 6.70 -15.91 17.38
C ASP A 27 8.07 -15.23 17.32
N LYS A 28 8.18 -14.02 17.87
CA LYS A 28 9.41 -13.22 17.88
C LYS A 28 10.61 -13.97 18.45
N LYS A 29 10.41 -14.86 19.42
CA LYS A 29 11.48 -15.67 20.03
C LYS A 29 12.01 -16.74 19.06
N LYS A 30 11.22 -17.12 18.07
CA LYS A 30 11.55 -18.12 17.05
C LYS A 30 11.97 -17.49 15.74
N LEU A 31 11.74 -16.19 15.53
CA LEU A 31 11.97 -15.52 14.25
C LEU A 31 13.42 -15.67 13.76
N ALA A 32 14.41 -15.55 14.65
CA ALA A 32 15.83 -15.69 14.32
C ALA A 32 16.24 -17.12 13.88
N THR A 33 15.45 -18.13 14.25
CA THR A 33 15.72 -19.54 13.96
C THR A 33 14.65 -20.14 13.04
N THR A 34 13.75 -19.32 12.51
CA THR A 34 12.67 -19.76 11.65
C THR A 34 13.18 -19.84 10.21
N ASP A 35 13.09 -21.04 9.65
CA ASP A 35 13.37 -21.31 8.25
C ASP A 35 12.22 -20.82 7.35
N GLU A 36 12.54 -20.50 6.08
CA GLU A 36 11.56 -20.03 5.09
C GLU A 36 10.39 -20.99 4.92
N SER A 37 10.59 -22.29 5.09
CA SER A 37 9.54 -23.32 5.04
C SER A 37 8.41 -23.14 6.08
N LYS A 38 8.65 -22.34 7.13
CA LYS A 38 7.65 -22.03 8.16
C LYS A 38 6.90 -20.74 7.89
N LEU A 39 7.30 -19.98 6.87
CA LEU A 39 6.50 -18.87 6.39
C LEU A 39 5.32 -19.44 5.60
N ARG A 40 4.10 -19.09 5.99
CA ARG A 40 2.94 -19.39 5.15
C ARG A 40 2.91 -18.49 3.92
N ASP A 41 2.26 -18.97 2.88
CA ASP A 41 1.99 -18.17 1.69
C ASP A 41 1.18 -16.91 1.99
N LEU A 42 1.37 -15.91 1.13
CA LEU A 42 0.63 -14.67 1.11
C LEU A 42 -0.84 -14.93 0.73
N ARG A 43 -1.77 -14.33 1.46
CA ARG A 43 -3.21 -14.49 1.25
C ARG A 43 -3.89 -13.14 1.07
N ALA A 44 -5.07 -13.12 0.45
CA ALA A 44 -5.86 -11.90 0.31
C ALA A 44 -6.15 -11.21 1.65
N SER A 45 -6.34 -11.97 2.73
CA SER A 45 -6.51 -11.45 4.09
C SER A 45 -5.33 -10.63 4.61
N ASP A 46 -4.13 -10.81 4.04
CA ASP A 46 -2.96 -10.01 4.41
C ASP A 46 -3.02 -8.61 3.82
N PHE A 47 -3.56 -8.49 2.61
CA PHE A 47 -3.87 -7.20 2.02
C PHE A 47 -4.96 -6.48 2.80
N ASP A 48 -5.93 -7.21 3.36
CA ASP A 48 -6.98 -6.61 4.20
C ASP A 48 -6.39 -5.93 5.44
N LYS A 49 -5.43 -6.58 6.10
CA LYS A 49 -4.66 -6.00 7.21
C LYS A 49 -3.75 -4.86 6.75
N ALA A 50 -3.10 -5.03 5.60
CA ALA A 50 -2.22 -3.99 5.05
C ALA A 50 -2.99 -2.71 4.70
N LEU A 51 -4.25 -2.82 4.24
CA LEU A 51 -5.14 -1.69 3.95
C LEU A 51 -5.58 -0.92 5.21
N GLU A 52 -5.46 -1.52 6.40
CA GLU A 52 -5.69 -0.80 7.66
C GLU A 52 -4.54 0.17 7.96
N VAL A 53 -3.31 -0.20 7.57
CA VAL A 53 -2.07 0.53 7.85
C VAL A 53 -1.72 1.51 6.73
N ILE A 54 -1.70 1.03 5.48
CA ILE A 54 -1.41 1.86 4.32
C ILE A 54 -2.69 2.56 3.91
N LYS A 55 -2.64 3.87 3.79
CA LYS A 55 -3.73 4.73 3.32
C LYS A 55 -3.29 5.43 2.04
N PRO A 56 -4.23 5.78 1.14
CA PRO A 56 -3.88 6.53 -0.06
C PRO A 56 -3.23 7.86 0.35
N SER A 57 -2.06 8.16 -0.21
CA SER A 57 -1.37 9.43 0.03
C SER A 57 -1.95 10.57 -0.82
N THR A 58 -2.63 10.23 -1.90
CA THR A 58 -3.24 11.20 -2.80
C THR A 58 -4.50 11.81 -2.17
N ASN A 59 -4.38 13.08 -1.78
CA ASN A 59 -5.53 13.90 -1.40
C ASN A 59 -6.29 14.31 -2.67
N THR A 60 -7.55 13.92 -2.76
CA THR A 60 -8.45 14.24 -3.88
C THR A 60 -8.49 15.74 -4.19
N ARG A 61 -8.39 16.59 -3.16
CA ARG A 61 -8.35 18.06 -3.31
C ARG A 61 -7.10 18.54 -4.04
N ASN A 62 -5.94 17.97 -3.76
CA ASN A 62 -4.68 18.33 -4.40
C ASN A 62 -4.64 17.88 -5.86
N LEU A 63 -5.17 16.68 -6.15
CA LEU A 63 -5.33 16.20 -7.52
C LEU A 63 -6.25 17.12 -8.34
N GLN A 64 -7.32 17.60 -7.73
CA GLN A 64 -8.27 18.49 -8.39
C GLN A 64 -7.67 19.88 -8.66
N ALA A 65 -6.92 20.44 -7.69
CA ALA A 65 -6.16 21.66 -7.87
C ALA A 65 -5.09 21.53 -8.98
N LEU A 66 -4.41 20.39 -9.07
CA LEU A 66 -3.44 20.12 -10.13
C LEU A 66 -4.13 20.01 -11.51
N ALA A 67 -5.28 19.34 -11.59
CA ALA A 67 -6.07 19.26 -12.82
C ALA A 67 -6.59 20.64 -13.27
N ASP A 68 -7.04 21.47 -12.33
CA ASP A 68 -7.47 22.84 -12.61
C ASP A 68 -6.30 23.71 -13.07
N PHE A 69 -5.13 23.58 -12.44
CA PHE A 69 -3.91 24.23 -12.89
C PHE A 69 -3.53 23.81 -14.32
N ALA A 70 -3.50 22.50 -14.60
CA ALA A 70 -3.17 21.98 -15.93
C ALA A 70 -4.13 22.49 -17.01
N ARG A 71 -5.44 22.56 -16.72
CA ARG A 71 -6.43 23.16 -17.62
C ARG A 71 -6.20 24.64 -17.89
N ARG A 72 -5.83 25.41 -16.86
CA ARG A 72 -5.58 26.86 -17.00
C ARG A 72 -4.26 27.12 -17.73
N ALA A 73 -3.21 26.37 -17.40
CA ALA A 73 -1.89 26.48 -18.02
C ALA A 73 -1.91 26.04 -19.50
N GLY A 74 -2.75 25.07 -19.87
CA GLY A 74 -2.91 24.62 -21.25
C GLY A 74 -3.69 25.57 -22.17
N GLN A 75 -4.29 26.65 -21.64
CA GLN A 75 -5.04 27.66 -22.41
C GLN A 75 -4.20 28.90 -22.75
N GLY A 76 -2.89 28.90 -22.44
CA GLY A 76 -1.98 30.02 -22.71
C GLY A 76 -0.99 29.80 -23.85
N GLY A 77 -1.27 28.87 -24.77
CA GLY A 77 -0.48 28.59 -25.97
C GLY A 77 -1.09 29.20 -27.22
#